data_AF-A0A1R4LC37-F1
#
_entry.id   AF-A0A1R4LC37-F1
#
_cell.length_a   1.000
_cell.length_b   1.000
_cell.length_c   1.000
_cell.angle_alpha   90.00
_cell.angle_beta   90.00
_cell.angle_gamma   90.00
#
_symmetry.space_group_name_H-M   'P 1'
#
loop_
_entity.id
_entity.type
_entity.pdbx_description
1 polymer ?
#
loop_
_entity_poly.entity_id
_entity_poly.type
_entity_poly.pdbx_seq_one_letter_code
_entity_poly.pdbx_strand_id
1 'polypeptide(L)'
;MVSIMAMRKTEIWPFQSGMMRMNRAKISQCALVAVSVWMIVFSVQALMGSLYSNVVHQEIEGIDYSEHLTADALMQLNQFKDEMLSWDDDNPENLSMAAYTALLNSFSAEGFEREQYLQQSNDYNWQSIRLRPLFPDGYAQETELLALWEKPFEQVIGVLNMAETFGPYEKYTAETAMNVLFKYWAQLSQQQRLNAVRYMTEHEKYGLKRWRLNEIFKVSPYKQQFCSLAIFIRLPLWTCGNLSDAALNHPDEQEGV
;
A
#
# COMPACT_ATOMS: atom_id res chain seq x y z
N MET A 1 96.02 7.82 12.33
CA MET A 1 94.60 8.08 12.67
C MET A 1 93.76 6.99 12.06
N VAL A 2 93.26 6.06 12.86
CA VAL A 2 92.51 4.87 12.41
C VAL A 2 91.09 5.01 12.93
N SER A 3 90.12 5.15 12.02
CA SER A 3 88.68 5.08 12.34
C SER A 3 88.22 3.63 12.26
N ILE A 4 87.84 3.04 13.39
CA ILE A 4 87.23 1.71 13.45
C ILE A 4 85.71 1.88 13.40
N MET A 5 85.12 1.34 12.33
CA MET A 5 83.70 1.31 12.05
C MET A 5 83.07 0.14 12.83
N ALA A 6 82.18 0.43 13.78
CA ALA A 6 81.45 -0.60 14.53
C ALA A 6 80.21 -1.04 13.74
N MET A 7 80.22 -2.28 13.23
CA MET A 7 79.04 -2.94 12.65
C MET A 7 78.07 -3.37 13.75
N ARG A 8 76.83 -2.86 13.68
CA ARG A 8 75.71 -3.22 14.56
C ARG A 8 75.08 -4.51 14.05
N LYS A 9 75.12 -5.57 14.87
CA LYS A 9 74.46 -6.86 14.63
C LYS A 9 72.94 -6.67 14.65
N THR A 10 72.26 -6.89 13.53
CA THR A 10 70.80 -6.97 13.45
C THR A 10 70.35 -8.38 13.84
N GLU A 11 69.67 -8.49 14.98
CA GLU A 11 68.98 -9.70 15.40
C GLU A 11 67.70 -9.87 14.58
N ILE A 12 67.71 -10.85 13.69
CA ILE A 12 66.52 -11.31 12.96
C ILE A 12 65.75 -12.23 13.91
N TRP A 13 64.65 -11.72 14.47
CA TRP A 13 63.71 -12.54 15.23
C TRP A 13 62.97 -13.48 14.26
N PRO A 14 62.93 -14.81 14.53
CA PRO A 14 62.14 -15.72 13.72
C PRO A 14 60.66 -15.43 13.97
N PHE A 15 59.96 -14.94 12.95
CA PHE A 15 58.52 -14.80 12.93
C PHE A 15 57.90 -16.22 12.92
N GLN A 16 57.65 -16.79 14.10
CA GLN A 16 56.84 -18.00 14.24
C GLN A 16 55.40 -17.66 13.82
N SER A 17 55.11 -17.85 12.53
CA SER A 17 53.73 -17.97 12.04
C SER A 17 53.14 -19.27 12.59
N GLY A 18 52.67 -19.21 13.84
CA GLY A 18 51.83 -20.23 14.42
C GLY A 18 50.46 -20.18 13.73
N MET A 19 50.33 -20.82 12.57
CA MET A 19 49.02 -21.18 12.03
C MET A 19 48.31 -22.04 13.08
N MET A 20 47.45 -21.42 13.90
CA MET A 20 46.51 -22.13 14.75
C MET A 20 45.68 -23.04 13.86
N ARG A 21 45.97 -24.35 13.89
CA ARG A 21 45.06 -25.38 13.35
C ARG A 21 43.81 -25.34 14.21
N MET A 22 42.87 -24.47 13.84
CA MET A 22 41.56 -24.46 14.45
C MET A 22 40.87 -25.77 14.05
N ASN A 23 40.64 -26.65 15.03
CA ASN A 23 39.98 -27.93 14.80
C ASN A 23 38.65 -27.70 14.09
N ARG A 24 38.36 -28.47 13.04
CA ARG A 24 37.11 -28.38 12.26
C ARG A 24 35.85 -28.37 13.15
N ALA A 25 35.89 -29.06 14.29
CA ALA A 25 34.83 -29.04 15.29
C ALA A 25 34.57 -27.66 15.91
N LYS A 26 35.63 -26.87 16.20
CA LYS A 26 35.48 -25.51 16.73
C LYS A 26 34.90 -24.55 15.70
N ILE A 27 35.32 -24.70 14.42
CA ILE A 27 34.76 -23.92 13.31
C ILE A 27 33.26 -24.20 13.17
N SER A 28 32.85 -25.48 13.21
CA SER A 28 31.45 -25.89 13.13
C SER A 28 30.61 -25.37 14.31
N GLN A 29 31.16 -25.38 15.53
CA GLN A 29 30.47 -24.83 16.71
C GLN A 29 30.29 -23.31 16.61
N CYS A 30 31.33 -22.56 16.22
CA CYS A 30 31.24 -21.12 16.02
C CYS A 30 30.23 -20.76 14.92
N ALA A 31 30.21 -21.51 13.82
CA ALA A 31 29.24 -21.32 12.75
C ALA A 31 27.80 -21.57 13.24
N LEU A 32 27.56 -22.63 14.02
CA LEU A 32 26.23 -22.93 14.55
C LEU A 32 25.75 -21.83 15.50
N VAL A 33 26.61 -21.37 16.42
CA VAL A 33 26.28 -20.26 17.33
C VAL A 33 25.98 -18.98 16.53
N ALA A 34 26.77 -18.66 15.52
CA ALA A 34 26.54 -17.48 14.68
C ALA A 34 25.20 -17.55 13.94
N VAL A 35 24.87 -18.71 13.36
CA VAL A 35 23.57 -18.93 12.69
C VAL A 35 22.42 -18.83 13.70
N SER A 36 22.55 -19.41 14.90
CA SER A 36 21.51 -19.31 15.93
C SER A 36 21.28 -17.87 16.38
N VAL A 37 22.35 -17.10 16.61
CA VAL A 37 22.22 -15.67 16.99
C VAL A 37 21.58 -14.88 15.86
N TRP A 38 22.00 -15.10 14.61
CA TRP A 38 21.40 -14.45 13.44
C TRP A 38 19.90 -14.76 13.32
N MET A 39 19.50 -16.02 13.49
CA MET A 39 18.09 -16.44 13.48
C MET A 39 17.28 -15.79 14.61
N ILE A 40 17.85 -15.63 15.81
CA ILE A 40 17.18 -14.95 16.93
C ILE A 40 16.96 -13.48 16.59
N VAL A 41 18.00 -12.79 16.10
CA VAL A 41 17.90 -11.37 15.73
C VAL A 41 16.86 -11.17 14.63
N PHE A 42 16.91 -11.98 13.57
CA PHE A 42 15.94 -11.92 12.47
C PHE A 42 14.51 -12.20 12.94
N SER A 43 14.31 -13.20 13.81
CA SER A 43 12.99 -13.52 14.35
C SER A 43 12.42 -12.39 15.21
N VAL A 44 13.26 -11.72 16.01
CA VAL A 44 12.84 -10.55 16.81
C VAL A 44 12.46 -9.39 15.91
N GLN A 45 13.26 -9.10 14.88
CA GLN A 45 12.96 -8.04 13.90
C GLN A 45 11.62 -8.30 13.20
N ALA A 46 11.42 -9.50 12.66
CA ALA A 46 10.17 -9.88 12.00
C ALA A 46 8.96 -9.82 12.95
N LEU A 47 9.12 -10.26 14.20
CA LEU A 47 8.06 -10.19 15.21
C LEU A 47 7.68 -8.74 15.52
N MET A 48 8.67 -7.88 15.77
CA MET A 48 8.41 -6.47 16.08
C MET A 48 7.82 -5.73 14.88
N GLY A 49 8.35 -5.95 13.68
CA GLY A 49 7.80 -5.42 12.43
C GLY A 49 6.34 -5.80 12.23
N SER A 50 6.00 -7.09 12.43
CA SER A 50 4.62 -7.58 12.35
C SER A 50 3.69 -6.97 13.42
N LEU A 51 4.17 -6.80 14.65
CA LEU A 51 3.39 -6.17 15.72
C LEU A 51 3.05 -4.71 15.38
N TYR A 52 4.04 -3.92 14.95
CA TYR A 52 3.81 -2.54 14.55
C TYR A 52 2.96 -2.42 13.29
N SER A 53 3.18 -3.30 12.30
CA SER A 53 2.34 -3.39 11.09
C SER A 53 0.86 -3.59 11.44
N ASN A 54 0.56 -4.49 12.38
CA ASN A 54 -0.81 -4.69 12.84
C ASN A 54 -1.40 -3.45 13.55
N VAL A 55 -0.60 -2.70 14.30
CA VAL A 55 -1.05 -1.44 14.92
C VAL A 55 -1.31 -0.38 13.85
N VAL A 56 -0.40 -0.19 12.91
CA VAL A 56 -0.56 0.74 11.78
C VAL A 56 -1.82 0.41 10.97
N HIS A 57 -2.05 -0.88 10.69
CA HIS A 57 -3.23 -1.34 9.99
C HIS A 57 -4.52 -1.01 10.74
N GLN A 58 -4.58 -1.25 12.06
CA GLN A 58 -5.75 -0.93 12.88
C GLN A 58 -6.03 0.58 12.95
N GLU A 59 -5.00 1.41 13.04
CA GLU A 59 -5.14 2.87 13.01
C GLU A 59 -5.63 3.37 11.65
N ILE A 60 -5.12 2.80 10.54
CA ILE A 60 -5.62 3.08 9.18
C ILE A 60 -7.10 2.71 9.06
N GLU A 61 -7.49 1.50 9.47
CA GLU A 61 -8.89 1.09 9.46
C GLU A 61 -9.76 2.03 10.31
N GLY A 62 -9.28 2.40 11.50
CA GLY A 62 -9.96 3.34 12.38
C GLY A 62 -10.20 4.70 11.74
N ILE A 63 -9.20 5.22 11.03
CA ILE A 63 -9.29 6.47 10.26
C ILE A 63 -10.30 6.33 9.11
N ASP A 64 -10.26 5.24 8.36
CA ASP A 64 -11.18 4.98 7.24
C ASP A 64 -12.65 4.85 7.67
N TYR A 65 -12.90 4.42 8.91
CA TYR A 65 -14.24 4.38 9.49
C TYR A 65 -14.66 5.70 10.13
N SER A 66 -13.70 6.57 10.47
CA SER A 66 -13.99 7.88 11.03
C SER A 66 -14.40 8.87 9.94
N GLU A 67 -15.43 9.70 10.18
CA GLU A 67 -15.81 10.73 9.20
C GLU A 67 -14.78 11.87 9.11
N HIS A 68 -13.83 11.97 10.05
CA HIS A 68 -12.91 13.09 10.16
C HIS A 68 -11.49 12.63 10.52
N LEU A 69 -10.54 12.95 9.65
CA LEU A 69 -9.11 12.80 9.90
C LEU A 69 -8.66 13.83 10.95
N THR A 70 -8.17 13.36 12.11
CA THR A 70 -7.68 14.24 13.18
C THR A 70 -6.15 14.33 13.17
N ALA A 71 -5.62 15.49 13.54
CA ALA A 71 -4.17 15.71 13.62
C ALA A 71 -3.49 14.74 14.61
N ASP A 72 -4.15 14.45 15.73
CA ASP A 72 -3.64 13.52 16.74
C ASP A 72 -3.56 12.08 16.22
N ALA A 73 -4.58 11.62 15.47
CA ALA A 73 -4.58 10.30 14.86
C ALA A 73 -3.47 10.17 13.80
N LEU A 74 -3.30 11.19 12.95
CA LEU A 74 -2.21 11.22 11.97
C LEU A 74 -0.83 11.23 12.64
N MET A 75 -0.65 11.97 13.73
CA MET A 75 0.60 11.99 14.47
C MET A 75 0.94 10.62 15.05
N GLN A 76 -0.03 9.94 15.68
CA GLN A 76 0.15 8.59 16.21
C GLN A 76 0.45 7.59 15.09
N LEU A 77 -0.30 7.65 13.99
CA LEU A 77 -0.08 6.81 12.83
C LEU A 77 1.34 6.97 12.27
N ASN A 78 1.83 8.21 12.14
CA ASN A 78 3.19 8.48 11.68
C ASN A 78 4.25 7.89 12.63
N GLN A 79 4.05 8.01 13.95
CA GLN A 79 4.95 7.41 14.93
C GLN A 79 5.00 5.88 14.78
N PHE A 80 3.84 5.21 14.68
CA PHE A 80 3.80 3.76 14.51
C PHE A 80 4.38 3.31 13.16
N LYS A 81 4.16 4.09 12.10
CA LYS A 81 4.76 3.86 10.78
C LYS A 81 6.29 3.97 10.83
N ASP A 82 6.84 4.97 11.52
CA ASP A 82 8.29 5.12 11.68
C ASP A 82 8.90 3.96 12.49
N GLU A 83 8.24 3.54 13.57
CA GLU A 83 8.65 2.36 14.35
C GLU A 83 8.59 1.08 13.50
N MET A 84 7.50 0.86 12.77
CA MET A 84 7.33 -0.29 11.85
C MET A 84 8.49 -0.39 10.86
N LEU A 85 8.82 0.72 10.18
CA LEU A 85 9.91 0.76 9.22
C LEU A 85 11.28 0.60 9.90
N SER A 86 11.46 1.06 11.14
CA SER A 86 12.72 0.85 11.86
C SER A 86 13.04 -0.63 12.15
N TRP A 87 12.01 -1.48 12.19
CA TRP A 87 12.13 -2.92 12.42
C TRP A 87 12.21 -3.75 11.15
N ASP A 88 11.50 -3.35 10.09
CA ASP A 88 11.29 -4.15 8.88
C ASP A 88 10.95 -3.24 7.67
N ASP A 89 11.97 -2.54 7.14
CA ASP A 89 11.86 -1.57 6.03
C ASP A 89 11.91 -2.20 4.62
N ASP A 90 12.21 -3.48 4.52
CA ASP A 90 12.24 -4.24 3.26
C ASP A 90 11.02 -5.15 3.08
N ASN A 91 10.03 -5.03 3.97
CA ASN A 91 8.76 -5.72 3.83
C ASN A 91 7.80 -4.94 2.91
N PRO A 92 7.32 -5.54 1.81
CA PRO A 92 6.46 -4.86 0.85
C PRO A 92 5.11 -4.41 1.44
N GLU A 93 4.55 -5.13 2.41
CA GLU A 93 3.29 -4.75 3.05
C GLU A 93 3.48 -3.53 3.95
N ASN A 94 4.57 -3.49 4.74
CA ASN A 94 4.93 -2.33 5.55
C ASN A 94 5.18 -1.09 4.70
N LEU A 95 5.87 -1.24 3.57
CA LEU A 95 6.10 -0.15 2.62
C LEU A 95 4.80 0.36 2.00
N SER A 96 3.85 -0.54 1.69
CA SER A 96 2.53 -0.14 1.20
C SER A 96 1.69 0.57 2.27
N MET A 97 1.77 0.14 3.53
CA MET A 97 1.15 0.89 4.64
C MET A 97 1.78 2.26 4.82
N ALA A 98 3.11 2.37 4.72
CA ALA A 98 3.81 3.65 4.78
C ALA A 98 3.45 4.58 3.61
N ALA A 99 3.28 4.03 2.41
CA ALA A 99 2.79 4.76 1.25
C ALA A 99 1.39 5.33 1.53
N TYR A 100 0.49 4.53 2.09
CA TYR A 100 -0.85 4.96 2.45
C TYR A 100 -0.86 6.01 3.57
N THR A 101 -0.03 5.86 4.61
CA THR A 101 0.14 6.88 5.65
C THR A 101 0.61 8.21 5.06
N ALA A 102 1.58 8.19 4.14
CA ALA A 102 2.02 9.41 3.45
C ALA A 102 0.89 10.02 2.60
N LEU A 103 0.08 9.20 1.93
CA LEU A 103 -1.10 9.68 1.22
C LEU A 103 -2.10 10.37 2.16
N LEU A 104 -2.40 9.78 3.33
CA LEU A 104 -3.27 10.39 4.33
C LEU A 104 -2.75 11.74 4.83
N ASN A 105 -1.44 11.85 5.09
CA ASN A 105 -0.82 13.12 5.47
C ASN A 105 -1.01 14.20 4.39
N SER A 106 -1.01 13.80 3.11
CA SER A 106 -1.23 14.74 2.00
C SER A 106 -2.62 15.39 2.01
N PHE A 107 -3.63 14.76 2.62
CA PHE A 107 -4.98 15.32 2.73
C PHE A 107 -5.11 16.39 3.81
N SER A 108 -4.19 16.43 4.78
CA SER A 108 -4.13 17.48 5.81
C SER A 108 -3.11 18.58 5.52
N ALA A 109 -2.27 18.39 4.50
CA ALA A 109 -1.22 19.33 4.11
C ALA A 109 -1.64 20.22 2.93
N GLU A 110 -0.97 21.36 2.77
CA GLU A 110 -1.18 22.28 1.65
C GLU A 110 0.13 22.63 0.93
N GLY A 111 0.02 23.05 -0.33
CA GLY A 111 1.14 23.56 -1.13
C GLY A 111 2.29 22.56 -1.25
N PHE A 112 3.49 23.00 -0.86
CA PHE A 112 4.73 22.22 -0.99
C PHE A 112 4.74 20.97 -0.11
N GLU A 113 4.22 21.06 1.11
CA GLU A 113 4.20 19.92 2.04
C GLU A 113 3.30 18.79 1.53
N ARG A 114 2.15 19.14 0.94
CA ARG A 114 1.27 18.16 0.29
C ARG A 114 2.01 17.41 -0.82
N GLU A 115 2.73 18.12 -1.68
CA GLU A 115 3.49 17.50 -2.78
C GLU A 115 4.60 16.58 -2.26
N GLN A 116 5.26 16.95 -1.16
CA GLN A 116 6.26 16.07 -0.53
C GLN A 116 5.64 14.77 -0.04
N TYR A 117 4.47 14.82 0.60
CA TYR A 117 3.79 13.61 1.04
C TYR A 117 3.31 12.72 -0.12
N LEU A 118 2.82 13.32 -1.21
CA LEU A 118 2.47 12.58 -2.41
C LEU A 118 3.69 11.90 -3.04
N GLN A 119 4.83 12.59 -3.10
CA GLN A 119 6.08 12.00 -3.58
C GLN A 119 6.58 10.86 -2.67
N GLN A 120 6.53 11.05 -1.35
CA GLN A 120 6.88 9.99 -0.39
C GLN A 120 5.97 8.76 -0.56
N SER A 121 4.66 9.00 -0.74
CA SER A 121 3.69 7.93 -1.01
C SER A 121 4.09 7.13 -2.25
N ASN A 122 4.37 7.82 -3.37
CA ASN A 122 4.86 7.21 -4.60
C ASN A 122 6.14 6.39 -4.39
N ASP A 123 7.13 6.95 -3.68
CA ASP A 123 8.42 6.31 -3.52
C ASP A 123 8.32 5.00 -2.72
N TYR A 124 7.58 5.01 -1.60
CA TYR A 124 7.30 3.81 -0.81
C TYR A 124 6.51 2.78 -1.62
N ASN A 125 5.50 3.23 -2.37
CA ASN A 125 4.65 2.33 -3.12
C ASN A 125 5.42 1.61 -4.24
N TRP A 126 6.23 2.35 -5.01
CA TRP A 126 7.10 1.74 -6.02
C TRP A 126 8.18 0.86 -5.40
N GLN A 127 8.65 1.13 -4.17
CA GLN A 127 9.53 0.23 -3.46
C GLN A 127 8.83 -1.08 -3.10
N SER A 128 7.60 -1.02 -2.59
CA SER A 128 6.76 -2.18 -2.33
C SER A 128 6.56 -3.03 -3.59
N ILE A 129 6.16 -2.40 -4.70
CA ILE A 129 5.96 -3.07 -6.00
C ILE A 129 7.27 -3.70 -6.51
N ARG A 130 8.42 -3.04 -6.35
CA ARG A 130 9.72 -3.62 -6.75
C ARG A 130 10.05 -4.89 -5.98
N LEU A 131 9.71 -4.94 -4.69
CA LEU A 131 9.97 -6.08 -3.82
C LEU A 131 8.94 -7.21 -4.04
N ARG A 132 7.69 -6.87 -4.37
CA ARG A 132 6.62 -7.82 -4.68
C ARG A 132 5.84 -7.39 -5.93
N PRO A 133 6.34 -7.68 -7.15
CA PRO A 133 5.73 -7.20 -8.40
C PRO A 133 4.35 -7.76 -8.73
N LEU A 134 3.89 -8.76 -7.98
CA LEU A 134 2.55 -9.35 -8.12
C LEU A 134 1.61 -8.88 -7.00
N PHE A 135 1.95 -7.80 -6.28
CA PHE A 135 1.17 -7.29 -5.17
C PHE A 135 0.10 -6.29 -5.69
N PRO A 136 -1.18 -6.66 -5.71
CA PRO A 136 -2.22 -5.83 -6.31
C PRO A 136 -2.44 -4.52 -5.56
N ASP A 137 -2.31 -4.51 -4.23
CA ASP A 137 -2.57 -3.33 -3.41
C ASP A 137 -1.62 -2.18 -3.74
N GLY A 138 -0.35 -2.47 -4.06
CA GLY A 138 0.59 -1.44 -4.50
C GLY A 138 0.15 -0.78 -5.81
N TYR A 139 -0.34 -1.55 -6.78
CA TYR A 139 -0.88 -0.99 -8.03
C TYR A 139 -2.20 -0.24 -7.81
N ALA A 140 -3.05 -0.69 -6.90
CA ALA A 140 -4.29 0.01 -6.53
C ALA A 140 -3.96 1.37 -5.89
N GLN A 141 -3.05 1.42 -4.90
CA GLN A 141 -2.57 2.66 -4.27
C GLN A 141 -1.96 3.61 -5.31
N GLU A 142 -1.16 3.08 -6.25
CA GLU A 142 -0.54 3.88 -7.30
C GLU A 142 -1.60 4.49 -8.22
N THR A 143 -2.64 3.72 -8.53
CA THR A 143 -3.75 4.21 -9.36
C THR A 143 -4.44 5.39 -8.69
N GLU A 144 -4.72 5.31 -7.38
CA GLU A 144 -5.31 6.42 -6.61
C GLU A 144 -4.40 7.65 -6.63
N LEU A 145 -3.11 7.45 -6.44
CA LEU A 145 -2.11 8.52 -6.45
C LEU A 145 -2.00 9.22 -7.80
N LEU A 146 -1.90 8.46 -8.90
CA LEU A 146 -1.88 9.01 -10.26
C LEU A 146 -3.19 9.73 -10.59
N ALA A 147 -4.33 9.21 -10.11
CA ALA A 147 -5.61 9.88 -10.26
C ALA A 147 -5.65 11.20 -9.47
N LEU A 148 -5.09 11.26 -8.25
CA LEU A 148 -4.99 12.48 -7.44
C LEU A 148 -4.08 13.53 -8.09
N TRP A 149 -3.00 13.11 -8.73
CA TRP A 149 -2.14 13.98 -9.55
C TRP A 149 -2.71 14.33 -10.92
N GLU A 150 -3.96 13.94 -11.20
CA GLU A 150 -4.65 14.22 -12.46
C GLU A 150 -3.84 13.77 -13.69
N LYS A 151 -3.13 12.64 -13.57
CA LYS A 151 -2.37 12.08 -14.68
C LYS A 151 -3.31 11.69 -15.83
N PRO A 152 -2.78 11.60 -17.07
CA PRO A 152 -3.56 11.18 -18.23
C PRO A 152 -4.21 9.81 -18.00
N PHE A 153 -5.45 9.66 -18.49
CA PHE A 153 -6.26 8.46 -18.33
C PHE A 153 -5.54 7.16 -18.69
N GLU A 154 -4.81 7.13 -19.81
CA GLU A 154 -4.06 5.95 -20.26
C GLU A 154 -3.01 5.49 -19.22
N GLN A 155 -2.40 6.43 -18.49
CA GLN A 155 -1.44 6.08 -17.44
C GLN A 155 -2.16 5.51 -16.22
N VAL A 156 -3.23 6.16 -15.78
CA VAL A 156 -4.03 5.72 -14.63
C VAL A 156 -4.62 4.33 -14.86
N ILE A 157 -5.25 4.12 -16.02
CA ILE A 157 -5.84 2.82 -16.37
C ILE A 157 -4.79 1.75 -16.62
N GLY A 158 -3.64 2.11 -17.19
CA GLY A 158 -2.53 1.17 -17.36
C GLY A 158 -2.13 0.53 -16.04
N VAL A 159 -2.04 1.33 -14.97
CA VAL A 159 -1.72 0.86 -13.62
C VAL A 159 -2.90 0.13 -12.98
N LEU A 160 -4.13 0.62 -13.13
CA LEU A 160 -5.32 -0.07 -12.62
C LEU A 160 -5.44 -1.50 -13.18
N ASN A 161 -5.19 -1.66 -14.48
CA ASN A 161 -5.22 -2.98 -15.13
C ASN A 161 -4.20 -3.94 -14.51
N MET A 162 -3.07 -3.44 -13.98
CA MET A 162 -2.10 -4.28 -13.26
C MET A 162 -2.65 -4.74 -11.92
N ALA A 163 -3.32 -3.85 -11.17
CA ALA A 163 -4.02 -4.22 -9.94
C ALA A 163 -5.09 -5.29 -10.22
N GLU A 164 -5.92 -5.09 -11.24
CA GLU A 164 -6.95 -6.05 -11.67
C GLU A 164 -6.36 -7.38 -12.16
N THR A 165 -5.17 -7.36 -12.77
CA THR A 165 -4.49 -8.58 -13.25
C THR A 165 -3.97 -9.44 -12.09
N PHE A 166 -3.40 -8.82 -11.06
CA PHE A 166 -2.78 -9.54 -9.95
C PHE A 166 -3.72 -9.79 -8.76
N GLY A 167 -4.79 -8.99 -8.64
CA GLY A 167 -5.78 -9.07 -7.57
C GLY A 167 -7.20 -8.83 -8.08
N PRO A 168 -7.71 -9.63 -9.04
CA PRO A 168 -9.01 -9.41 -9.65
C PRO A 168 -10.18 -9.47 -8.67
N TYR A 169 -10.01 -10.13 -7.52
CA TYR A 169 -11.04 -10.28 -6.48
C TYR A 169 -10.67 -9.57 -5.18
N GLU A 170 -9.59 -8.79 -5.17
CA GLU A 170 -9.17 -8.07 -3.99
C GLU A 170 -10.10 -6.90 -3.69
N LYS A 171 -10.47 -6.78 -2.42
CA LYS A 171 -11.41 -5.76 -1.94
C LYS A 171 -10.90 -4.36 -2.31
N TYR A 172 -9.65 -4.06 -1.97
CA TYR A 172 -9.07 -2.74 -2.18
C TYR A 172 -8.96 -2.40 -3.67
N THR A 173 -8.56 -3.37 -4.51
CA THR A 173 -8.56 -3.20 -5.97
C THR A 173 -9.95 -2.85 -6.51
N ALA A 174 -11.00 -3.51 -6.03
CA ALA A 174 -12.37 -3.21 -6.43
C ALA A 174 -12.84 -1.82 -5.95
N GLU A 175 -12.50 -1.41 -4.73
CA GLU A 175 -12.81 -0.06 -4.21
C GLU A 175 -12.14 1.02 -5.07
N THR A 176 -10.84 0.87 -5.34
CA THR A 176 -10.08 1.76 -6.21
C THR A 176 -10.65 1.80 -7.63
N ALA A 177 -10.95 0.63 -8.23
CA ALA A 177 -11.52 0.55 -9.57
C ALA A 177 -12.85 1.31 -9.66
N MET A 178 -13.74 1.16 -8.68
CA MET A 178 -14.99 1.92 -8.65
C MET A 178 -14.73 3.43 -8.58
N ASN A 179 -13.83 3.90 -7.73
CA ASN A 179 -13.55 5.34 -7.62
C ASN A 179 -12.95 5.92 -8.93
N VAL A 180 -11.97 5.22 -9.50
CA VAL A 180 -11.21 5.68 -10.66
C VAL A 180 -12.04 5.60 -11.94
N LEU A 181 -12.74 4.49 -12.18
CA LEU A 181 -13.54 4.33 -13.39
C LEU A 181 -14.66 5.38 -13.45
N PHE A 182 -15.29 5.72 -12.33
CA PHE A 182 -16.31 6.77 -12.31
C PHE A 182 -15.71 8.17 -12.48
N LYS A 183 -14.54 8.45 -11.90
CA LYS A 183 -13.80 9.69 -12.18
C LYS A 183 -13.59 9.91 -13.68
N TYR A 184 -13.22 8.84 -14.39
CA TYR A 184 -12.90 8.90 -15.82
C TYR A 184 -14.05 8.41 -16.72
N TRP A 185 -15.31 8.42 -16.25
CA TRP A 185 -16.47 7.80 -16.94
C TRP A 185 -16.62 8.18 -18.42
N ALA A 186 -16.41 9.46 -18.74
CA ALA A 186 -16.52 9.98 -20.10
C ALA A 186 -15.49 9.40 -21.08
N GLN A 187 -14.33 8.97 -20.56
CA GLN A 187 -13.20 8.45 -21.33
C GLN A 187 -13.21 6.92 -21.41
N LEU A 188 -14.03 6.26 -20.59
CA LEU A 188 -14.15 4.81 -20.59
C LEU A 188 -14.70 4.27 -21.91
N SER A 189 -14.08 3.20 -22.40
CA SER A 189 -14.66 2.31 -23.40
C SER A 189 -15.94 1.63 -22.88
N GLN A 190 -16.74 1.08 -23.80
CA GLN A 190 -17.94 0.33 -23.42
C GLN A 190 -17.61 -0.84 -22.47
N GLN A 191 -16.52 -1.55 -22.72
CA GLN A 191 -16.12 -2.67 -21.86
C GLN A 191 -15.72 -2.21 -20.45
N GLN A 192 -15.00 -1.10 -20.33
CA GLN A 192 -14.62 -0.54 -19.03
C GLN A 192 -15.85 -0.04 -18.26
N ARG A 193 -16.84 0.55 -18.93
CA ARG A 193 -18.12 0.92 -18.29
C ARG A 193 -18.86 -0.31 -17.78
N LEU A 194 -18.86 -1.41 -18.55
CA LEU A 194 -19.44 -2.67 -18.09
C LEU A 194 -18.70 -3.24 -16.87
N ASN A 195 -17.37 -3.14 -16.85
CA ASN A 195 -16.57 -3.57 -15.69
C ASN A 195 -16.89 -2.70 -14.45
N ALA A 196 -16.99 -1.37 -14.62
CA ALA A 196 -17.39 -0.45 -13.54
C ALA A 196 -18.77 -0.82 -12.96
N VAL A 197 -19.74 -1.15 -13.82
CA VAL A 197 -21.07 -1.62 -13.40
C VAL A 197 -20.96 -2.96 -12.65
N ARG A 198 -20.11 -3.90 -13.12
CA ARG A 198 -19.90 -5.19 -12.47
C ARG A 198 -19.33 -5.07 -11.06
N TYR A 199 -18.41 -4.13 -10.81
CA TYR A 199 -17.93 -3.88 -9.45
C TYR A 199 -19.07 -3.47 -8.51
N MET A 200 -20.06 -2.73 -9.01
CA MET A 200 -21.24 -2.35 -8.23
C MET A 200 -22.25 -3.49 -8.05
N THR A 201 -22.53 -4.27 -9.10
CA THR A 201 -23.59 -5.29 -9.07
C THR A 201 -23.12 -6.62 -8.50
N GLU A 202 -21.84 -6.95 -8.70
CA GLU A 202 -21.21 -8.19 -8.24
C GLU A 202 -20.26 -7.93 -7.05
N HIS A 203 -20.53 -6.88 -6.27
CA HIS A 203 -19.68 -6.43 -5.16
C HIS A 203 -19.28 -7.54 -4.18
N GLU A 204 -20.16 -8.52 -3.94
CA GLU A 204 -19.91 -9.64 -3.04
C GLU A 204 -18.77 -10.55 -3.53
N LYS A 205 -18.53 -10.63 -4.85
CA LYS A 205 -17.40 -11.40 -5.41
C LYS A 205 -16.04 -10.84 -5.01
N TYR A 206 -16.00 -9.56 -4.63
CA TYR A 206 -14.78 -8.84 -4.22
C TYR A 206 -14.70 -8.69 -2.70
N GLY A 207 -15.52 -9.44 -1.94
CA GLY A 207 -15.57 -9.32 -0.48
C GLY A 207 -16.21 -8.01 0.03
N LEU A 208 -16.80 -7.21 -0.86
CA LEU A 208 -17.47 -5.97 -0.50
C LEU A 208 -18.90 -6.25 -0.06
N LYS A 209 -19.23 -5.87 1.18
CA LYS A 209 -20.61 -5.90 1.68
C LYS A 209 -21.38 -4.69 1.13
N ARG A 210 -22.69 -4.84 0.91
CA ARG A 210 -23.54 -3.75 0.40
C ARG A 210 -23.44 -2.45 1.22
N TRP A 211 -23.30 -2.53 2.54
CA TRP A 211 -23.15 -1.32 3.37
C TRP A 211 -21.85 -0.55 3.05
N ARG A 212 -20.76 -1.24 2.68
CA ARG A 212 -19.49 -0.60 2.30
C ARG A 212 -19.62 0.18 0.99
N LEU A 213 -20.38 -0.32 0.01
CA LEU A 213 -20.72 0.45 -1.19
C LEU A 213 -21.40 1.78 -0.85
N ASN A 214 -22.30 1.77 0.14
CA ASN A 214 -22.99 2.98 0.54
C ASN A 214 -22.06 3.99 1.19
N GLU A 215 -21.08 3.54 1.98
CA GLU A 215 -20.04 4.41 2.56
C GLU A 215 -19.15 5.01 1.47
N ILE A 216 -18.67 4.20 0.52
CA ILE A 216 -17.84 4.66 -0.61
C ILE A 216 -18.60 5.74 -1.40
N PHE A 217 -19.87 5.51 -1.74
CA PHE A 217 -20.64 6.47 -2.53
C PHE A 217 -21.13 7.68 -1.73
N LYS A 218 -21.17 7.59 -0.40
CA LYS A 218 -21.58 8.71 0.46
C LYS A 218 -20.57 9.84 0.39
N VAL A 219 -19.29 9.51 0.39
CA VAL A 219 -18.17 10.47 0.38
C VAL A 219 -17.60 10.74 -1.01
N SER A 220 -18.01 9.98 -2.03
CA SER A 220 -17.49 10.16 -3.38
C SER A 220 -17.97 11.47 -4.04
N PRO A 221 -17.06 12.24 -4.68
CA PRO A 221 -17.44 13.43 -5.46
C PRO A 221 -18.32 13.08 -6.68
N TYR A 222 -18.36 11.81 -7.09
CA TYR A 222 -19.15 11.32 -8.22
C TYR A 222 -20.49 10.70 -7.78
N LYS A 223 -20.94 10.93 -6.54
CA LYS A 223 -22.17 10.38 -5.96
C LYS A 223 -23.39 10.45 -6.90
N GLN A 224 -23.59 11.57 -7.59
CA GLN A 224 -24.73 11.72 -8.49
C GLN A 224 -24.69 10.70 -9.64
N GLN A 225 -23.52 10.48 -10.24
CA GLN A 225 -23.33 9.52 -11.33
C GLN A 225 -23.54 8.09 -10.83
N PHE A 226 -22.99 7.76 -9.64
CA PHE A 226 -23.22 6.48 -8.97
C PHE A 226 -24.71 6.23 -8.75
N CYS A 227 -25.43 7.23 -8.21
CA CYS A 227 -26.85 7.09 -7.92
C CYS A 227 -27.69 6.98 -9.19
N SER A 228 -27.41 7.75 -10.24
CA SER A 228 -28.08 7.61 -11.53
C SER A 228 -27.92 6.21 -12.11
N LEU A 229 -26.71 5.65 -12.05
CA LEU A 229 -26.47 4.29 -12.53
C LEU A 229 -27.15 3.25 -11.64
N ALA A 230 -27.08 3.40 -10.32
CA ALA A 230 -27.71 2.50 -9.36
C ALA A 230 -29.24 2.42 -9.57
N ILE A 231 -29.89 3.56 -9.83
CA ILE A 231 -31.32 3.61 -10.18
C ILE A 231 -31.58 2.87 -11.49
N PHE A 232 -30.78 3.14 -12.53
CA PHE A 232 -30.92 2.51 -13.85
C PHE A 232 -30.82 0.98 -13.78
N ILE A 233 -29.88 0.45 -13.00
CA ILE A 233 -29.67 -0.99 -12.82
C ILE A 233 -30.50 -1.58 -11.66
N ARG A 234 -31.37 -0.79 -11.01
CA ARG A 234 -32.20 -1.17 -9.86
C ARG A 234 -31.40 -1.76 -8.69
N LEU A 235 -30.23 -1.19 -8.40
CA LEU A 235 -29.42 -1.52 -7.22
C LEU A 235 -29.87 -0.67 -6.02
N PRO A 236 -30.51 -1.24 -4.99
CA PRO A 236 -31.01 -0.47 -3.86
C PRO A 236 -29.84 -0.03 -2.95
N LEU A 237 -29.53 1.26 -3.00
CA LEU A 237 -28.52 1.92 -2.19
C LEU A 237 -29.18 3.03 -1.37
N TRP A 238 -29.11 2.93 -0.04
CA TRP A 238 -29.73 3.90 0.86
C TRP A 238 -29.12 5.30 0.70
N THR A 239 -27.83 5.38 0.35
CA THR A 239 -27.12 6.64 0.05
C THR A 239 -27.72 7.42 -1.12
N CYS A 240 -28.47 6.74 -2.00
CA CYS A 240 -29.15 7.32 -3.15
C CYS A 240 -30.63 7.67 -2.88
N GLY A 241 -31.12 7.44 -1.64
CA GLY A 241 -32.49 7.74 -1.22
C GLY A 241 -33.58 6.97 -1.98
N ASN A 242 -34.85 7.34 -1.73
CA ASN A 242 -36.06 6.77 -2.33
C ASN A 242 -36.21 7.02 -3.85
N LEU A 243 -35.14 7.36 -4.58
CA LEU A 243 -35.15 7.29 -6.04
C LEU A 243 -35.29 5.84 -6.53
N SER A 244 -34.89 4.85 -5.71
CA SER A 244 -35.18 3.44 -5.95
C SER A 244 -36.67 3.09 -5.76
N ASP A 245 -37.37 3.69 -4.79
CA ASP A 245 -38.81 3.52 -4.58
C ASP A 245 -39.65 4.26 -5.63
N ALA A 246 -39.20 5.42 -6.12
CA ALA A 246 -39.87 6.15 -7.21
C ALA A 246 -39.82 5.40 -8.55
N ALA A 247 -38.74 4.64 -8.81
CA ALA A 247 -38.60 3.80 -10.00
C ALA A 247 -39.36 2.46 -9.89
N LEU A 248 -39.70 2.01 -8.68
CA LEU A 248 -40.51 0.81 -8.42
C LEU A 248 -42.03 1.09 -8.47
N ASN A 249 -42.45 2.35 -8.35
CA ASN A 249 -43.87 2.74 -8.30
C ASN A 249 -44.49 3.15 -9.65
N HIS A 250 -43.80 3.01 -10.78
CA HIS A 250 -44.43 3.13 -12.10
C HIS A 250 -43.98 2.01 -13.07
N PRO A 251 -44.70 0.86 -13.09
CA PRO A 251 -44.65 -0.07 -14.22
C PRO A 251 -45.60 0.33 -15.36
N ASP A 252 -46.58 1.19 -15.12
CA ASP A 252 -47.64 1.50 -16.09
C ASP A 252 -47.93 3.01 -16.09
N GLU A 253 -47.32 3.75 -17.01
CA GLU A 253 -47.88 4.97 -17.64
C GLU A 253 -46.79 5.57 -18.54
N GLN A 254 -46.72 5.07 -19.78
CA GLN A 254 -46.48 5.84 -21.03
C GLN A 254 -46.04 4.90 -22.16
N GLU A 255 -46.99 4.22 -22.77
CA GLU A 255 -47.01 4.09 -24.23
C GLU A 255 -48.47 4.08 -24.68
N GLY A 256 -48.90 5.25 -25.14
CA GLY A 256 -50.28 5.56 -25.48
C GLY A 256 -50.38 6.93 -26.12
N VAL A 257 -49.53 7.19 -27.13
CA VAL A 257 -49.82 7.98 -28.34
C VAL A 257 -48.96 7.43 -29.47
#